data_AF-A0A699RKJ9-F1
#
_entry.id   AF-A0A699RKJ9-F1
#
_cell.length_a   1.000
_cell.length_b   1.000
_cell.length_c   1.000
_cell.angle_alpha   90.00
_cell.angle_beta   90.00
_cell.angle_gamma   90.00
#
_symmetry.space_group_name_H-M   'P 1'
#
loop_
_entity.id
_entity.type
_entity.pdbx_description
1 polymer ?
#
loop_
_entity_poly.entity_id
_entity_poly.type
_entity_poly.pdbx_seq_one_letter_code
_entity_poly.pdbx_strand_id
1 'polypeptide(L)'
;MRPTRECTYKDYLNCGPLNFKGTEGVIGLTQWFEITESMFSISKCTAENQVKFASCTLIGSALTWWNSHMRAVGQEVAYAMPWKTLKQMMTAKYCPMSEVKKLEVDLWNLKVKGTDINSYTLRFQELSLLCGRMFPEESDEIERYVGGLPEMIRGNVIVRYT
;
A
#
# COMPACT_ATOMS: atom_id res chain seq x y z
N MET A 1 9.52 7.99 -36.00
CA MET A 1 9.32 7.41 -34.65
C MET A 1 8.44 6.18 -34.79
N ARG A 2 8.84 5.02 -34.24
CA ARG A 2 7.91 3.87 -34.12
C ARG A 2 6.92 4.18 -33.00
N PRO A 3 5.60 3.92 -33.16
CA PRO A 3 4.66 4.06 -32.07
C PRO A 3 5.13 3.16 -30.91
N THR A 4 5.28 3.73 -29.72
CA THR A 4 5.42 2.93 -28.49
C THR A 4 4.17 2.08 -28.35
N ARG A 5 4.34 0.75 -28.28
CA ARG A 5 3.22 -0.19 -28.12
C ARG A 5 2.49 0.15 -26.83
N GLU A 6 1.21 0.50 -26.94
CA GLU A 6 0.35 0.76 -25.80
C GLU A 6 0.04 -0.55 -25.05
N CYS A 7 -0.03 -0.48 -23.72
CA CYS A 7 -0.42 -1.61 -22.88
C CYS A 7 -1.83 -2.09 -23.26
N THR A 8 -1.98 -3.36 -23.58
CA THR A 8 -3.31 -3.97 -23.71
C THR A 8 -3.82 -4.47 -22.37
N TYR A 9 -5.14 -4.66 -22.25
CA TYR A 9 -5.72 -5.34 -21.10
C TYR A 9 -5.13 -6.74 -20.87
N LYS A 10 -4.78 -7.45 -21.95
CA LYS A 10 -4.14 -8.76 -21.88
C LYS A 10 -2.73 -8.69 -21.28
N ASP A 11 -1.96 -7.66 -21.63
CA ASP A 11 -0.62 -7.46 -21.06
C ASP A 11 -0.71 -7.22 -19.55
N TYR A 12 -1.70 -6.43 -19.10
CA TYR A 12 -1.98 -6.20 -17.68
C TYR A 12 -2.35 -7.49 -16.94
N LEU A 13 -3.28 -8.29 -17.49
CA LEU A 13 -3.68 -9.57 -16.87
C LEU A 13 -2.53 -10.58 -16.79
N ASN A 14 -1.65 -10.61 -17.79
CA ASN A 14 -0.49 -11.50 -17.80
C ASN A 14 0.50 -11.18 -16.67
N CYS A 15 0.48 -9.97 -16.09
CA CYS A 15 1.29 -9.65 -14.92
C CYS A 15 0.77 -10.29 -13.63
N GLY A 16 -0.43 -10.88 -13.64
CA GLY A 16 -1.04 -11.51 -12.47
C GLY A 16 -1.50 -10.50 -11.42
N PRO A 17 -2.47 -9.62 -11.74
CA PRO A 17 -2.93 -8.59 -10.82
C PRO A 17 -3.46 -9.16 -9.51
N LEU A 18 -3.10 -8.48 -8.42
CA LEU A 18 -3.66 -8.77 -7.10
C LEU A 18 -5.12 -8.29 -7.04
N ASN A 19 -6.01 -9.14 -6.54
CA ASN A 19 -7.39 -8.75 -6.30
C ASN A 19 -7.53 -8.04 -4.95
N PHE A 20 -8.50 -7.13 -4.86
CA PHE A 20 -8.86 -6.47 -3.59
C PHE A 20 -10.34 -6.66 -3.30
N LYS A 21 -10.64 -7.29 -2.15
CA LYS A 21 -12.00 -7.61 -1.71
C LYS A 21 -12.65 -6.48 -0.92
N GLY A 22 -11.84 -5.63 -0.28
CA GLY A 22 -12.31 -4.56 0.61
C GLY A 22 -12.40 -4.99 2.08
N THR A 23 -11.79 -6.11 2.46
CA THR A 23 -11.76 -6.63 3.84
C THR A 23 -10.35 -6.83 4.39
N GLU A 24 -9.33 -6.61 3.56
CA GLU A 24 -7.91 -6.82 3.86
C GLU A 24 -7.28 -5.68 4.70
N GLY A 25 -8.07 -4.63 4.99
CA GLY A 25 -7.64 -3.47 5.78
C GLY A 25 -6.59 -2.61 5.07
N VAL A 26 -5.98 -1.70 5.84
CA VAL A 26 -5.00 -0.72 5.35
C VAL A 26 -3.77 -1.39 4.71
N ILE A 27 -3.30 -2.50 5.29
CA ILE A 27 -2.15 -3.27 4.77
C ILE A 27 -2.49 -3.80 3.37
N GLY A 28 -3.61 -4.51 3.22
CA GLY A 28 -3.98 -5.12 1.95
C GLY A 28 -4.32 -4.08 0.88
N LEU A 29 -4.92 -2.95 1.25
CA LEU A 29 -5.16 -1.84 0.33
C LEU A 29 -3.84 -1.24 -0.19
N THR A 30 -2.86 -1.06 0.68
CA THR A 30 -1.56 -0.50 0.31
C THR A 30 -0.80 -1.43 -0.63
N GLN A 31 -0.74 -2.72 -0.29
CA GLN A 31 -0.14 -3.75 -1.15
C GLN A 31 -0.81 -3.80 -2.53
N TRP A 32 -2.14 -3.68 -2.57
CA TRP A 32 -2.89 -3.62 -3.82
C TRP A 32 -2.51 -2.40 -4.67
N PHE A 33 -2.36 -1.22 -4.07
CA PHE A 33 -1.88 -0.04 -4.80
C PHE A 33 -0.47 -0.25 -5.36
N GLU A 34 0.48 -0.70 -4.54
CA GLU A 34 1.89 -0.86 -4.93
C GLU A 34 2.07 -1.88 -6.06
N ILE A 35 1.38 -3.02 -5.96
CA ILE A 35 1.41 -4.06 -7.00
C ILE A 35 0.78 -3.53 -8.29
N THR A 36 -0.36 -2.86 -8.19
CA THR A 36 -1.06 -2.29 -9.35
C THR A 36 -0.21 -1.21 -10.04
N GLU A 37 0.45 -0.33 -9.29
CA GLU A 37 1.35 0.70 -9.82
C GLU A 37 2.60 0.10 -10.47
N SER A 38 3.17 -0.94 -9.86
CA SER A 38 4.26 -1.72 -10.46
C SER A 38 3.84 -2.33 -11.79
N MET A 39 2.63 -2.88 -11.88
CA MET A 39 2.09 -3.42 -13.11
C MET A 39 1.87 -2.36 -14.17
N PHE A 40 1.35 -1.18 -13.81
CA PHE A 40 1.24 -0.06 -14.74
C PHE A 40 2.59 0.34 -15.32
N SER A 41 3.64 0.39 -14.49
CA SER A 41 5.00 0.70 -14.92
C SER A 41 5.56 -0.36 -15.88
N ILE A 42 5.50 -1.64 -15.50
CA ILE A 42 6.05 -2.76 -16.28
C ILE A 42 5.34 -2.89 -17.64
N SER A 43 4.00 -2.78 -17.63
CA SER A 43 3.18 -2.92 -18.82
C SER A 43 3.13 -1.66 -19.68
N LYS A 44 3.64 -0.52 -19.18
CA LYS A 44 3.54 0.82 -19.80
C LYS A 44 2.08 1.26 -20.00
N CYS A 45 1.26 1.07 -18.96
CA CYS A 45 -0.14 1.45 -18.95
C CYS A 45 -0.29 2.99 -18.96
N THR A 46 -1.05 3.50 -19.93
CA THR A 46 -1.37 4.92 -20.06
C THR A 46 -2.31 5.36 -18.94
N ALA A 47 -2.23 6.62 -18.52
CA ALA A 47 -3.06 7.15 -17.43
C ALA A 47 -4.57 6.97 -17.69
N GLU A 48 -4.98 7.01 -18.96
CA GLU A 48 -6.37 6.77 -19.39
C GLU A 48 -6.86 5.35 -19.12
N ASN A 49 -5.97 4.35 -19.19
CA ASN A 49 -6.33 2.94 -18.99
C ASN A 49 -6.18 2.46 -17.54
N GLN A 50 -5.46 3.21 -16.69
CA GLN A 50 -5.12 2.77 -15.32
C GLN A 50 -6.36 2.43 -14.48
N VAL A 51 -7.31 3.36 -14.35
CA VAL A 51 -8.53 3.14 -13.55
C VAL A 51 -9.37 2.00 -14.11
N LYS A 52 -9.51 1.96 -15.44
CA LYS A 52 -10.24 0.90 -16.13
C LYS A 52 -9.64 -0.48 -15.84
N PHE A 53 -8.32 -0.62 -15.94
CA PHE A 53 -7.62 -1.89 -15.69
C PHE A 53 -7.60 -2.26 -14.21
N ALA A 54 -7.31 -1.33 -13.31
CA ALA A 54 -7.36 -1.60 -11.88
C ALA A 54 -8.75 -2.03 -11.40
N SER A 55 -9.81 -1.41 -11.94
CA SER A 55 -11.17 -1.73 -11.50
C SER A 55 -11.59 -3.18 -11.73
N CYS A 56 -10.95 -3.90 -12.66
CA CYS A 56 -11.26 -5.31 -12.92
C CYS A 56 -10.76 -6.26 -11.82
N THR A 57 -9.87 -5.79 -10.96
CA THR A 57 -9.27 -6.58 -9.86
C THR A 57 -10.02 -6.35 -8.54
N LEU A 58 -11.00 -5.45 -8.53
CA LEU A 58 -11.91 -5.26 -7.42
C LEU A 58 -12.91 -6.42 -7.37
N ILE A 59 -13.00 -7.06 -6.22
CA ILE A 59 -13.95 -8.16 -5.96
C ILE A 59 -14.75 -7.87 -4.68
N GLY A 60 -15.74 -8.70 -4.37
CA GLY A 60 -16.49 -8.61 -3.11
C GLY A 60 -17.07 -7.21 -2.83
N SER A 61 -16.80 -6.67 -1.63
CA SER A 61 -17.37 -5.39 -1.20
C SER A 61 -16.77 -4.20 -1.95
N ALA A 62 -15.50 -4.30 -2.38
CA ALA A 62 -14.84 -3.31 -3.22
C ALA A 62 -15.50 -3.19 -4.60
N LEU A 63 -15.86 -4.32 -5.22
CA LEU A 63 -16.59 -4.31 -6.48
C LEU A 63 -17.99 -3.70 -6.34
N THR A 64 -18.72 -4.03 -5.27
CA THR A 64 -20.05 -3.44 -5.00
C THR A 64 -19.96 -1.92 -4.83
N TRP A 65 -18.93 -1.43 -4.13
CA TRP A 65 -18.68 -0.01 -3.98
C TRP A 65 -18.36 0.66 -5.33
N TRP A 66 -17.44 0.09 -6.11
CA TRP A 66 -17.08 0.62 -7.43
C TRP A 66 -18.28 0.69 -8.38
N ASN A 67 -19.09 -0.37 -8.45
CA ASN A 67 -20.31 -0.40 -9.25
C ASN A 67 -21.34 0.67 -8.81
N SER A 68 -21.39 0.99 -7.52
CA SER A 68 -22.26 2.06 -7.02
C SER A 68 -21.74 3.44 -7.41
N HIS A 69 -20.42 3.64 -7.39
CA HIS A 69 -19.81 4.87 -7.90
C HIS A 69 -20.06 5.05 -9.41
N MET A 70 -19.83 4.00 -10.20
CA MET A 70 -20.11 3.97 -11.64
C MET A 70 -21.56 4.36 -11.96
N ARG A 71 -22.54 3.87 -11.18
CA ARG A 71 -23.95 4.25 -11.33
C ARG A 71 -24.22 5.72 -10.99
N ALA A 72 -23.50 6.27 -10.01
CA ALA A 72 -23.73 7.63 -9.54
C ALA A 72 -23.17 8.69 -10.50
N VAL A 73 -22.00 8.46 -11.10
CA VAL A 73 -21.31 9.46 -11.94
C VAL A 73 -21.36 9.14 -13.44
N GLY A 74 -21.74 7.91 -13.80
CA GLY A 74 -21.70 7.43 -15.17
C GLY A 74 -20.34 6.85 -15.56
N GLN A 75 -20.34 5.90 -16.49
CA GLN A 75 -19.14 5.14 -16.90
C GLN A 75 -18.02 6.04 -17.45
N GLU A 76 -18.36 6.98 -18.33
CA GLU A 76 -17.37 7.87 -18.96
C GLU A 76 -16.63 8.72 -17.92
N VAL A 77 -17.38 9.32 -16.99
CA VAL A 77 -16.82 10.13 -15.90
C VAL A 77 -15.98 9.28 -14.95
N ALA A 78 -16.46 8.08 -14.62
CA ALA A 78 -15.75 7.18 -13.72
C ALA A 78 -14.43 6.69 -14.31
N TYR A 79 -14.37 6.33 -15.60
CA TYR A 79 -13.12 5.88 -16.22
C TYR A 79 -12.18 7.03 -16.61
N ALA A 80 -12.70 8.23 -16.84
CA ALA A 80 -11.87 9.42 -17.10
C ALA A 80 -11.13 9.94 -15.85
N MET A 81 -11.46 9.45 -14.65
CA MET A 81 -10.82 9.95 -13.43
C MET A 81 -9.34 9.55 -13.37
N PRO A 82 -8.45 10.42 -12.86
CA PRO A 82 -7.06 10.04 -12.62
C PRO A 82 -6.94 8.93 -11.57
N TRP A 83 -5.96 8.03 -11.74
CA TRP A 83 -5.63 7.00 -10.75
C TRP A 83 -5.42 7.56 -9.33
N LYS A 84 -4.77 8.73 -9.23
CA LYS A 84 -4.58 9.44 -7.94
C LYS A 84 -5.90 9.69 -7.22
N THR A 85 -6.95 10.05 -7.95
CA THR A 85 -8.30 10.31 -7.40
C THR A 85 -8.93 9.02 -6.90
N LEU A 86 -8.81 7.92 -7.67
CA LEU A 86 -9.29 6.61 -7.22
C LEU A 86 -8.59 6.17 -5.92
N LYS A 87 -7.25 6.31 -5.82
CA LYS A 87 -6.50 6.01 -4.60
C LYS A 87 -7.02 6.80 -3.39
N GLN A 88 -7.29 8.09 -3.56
CA GLN A 88 -7.85 8.93 -2.49
C GLN A 88 -9.23 8.44 -2.04
N MET A 89 -10.11 8.12 -2.98
CA MET A 89 -11.46 7.61 -2.68
C MET A 89 -11.40 6.26 -1.97
N MET A 90 -10.56 5.34 -2.44
CA MET A 90 -10.39 4.03 -1.82
C MET A 90 -9.76 4.14 -0.43
N THR A 91 -8.76 5.02 -0.25
CA THR A 91 -8.18 5.30 1.07
C THR A 91 -9.24 5.84 2.02
N ALA A 92 -10.05 6.82 1.59
CA ALA A 92 -11.11 7.35 2.44
C ALA A 92 -12.17 6.29 2.82
N LYS A 93 -12.41 5.31 1.95
CA LYS A 93 -13.40 4.25 2.16
C LYS A 93 -12.89 3.09 3.02
N TYR A 94 -11.63 2.69 2.84
CA TYR A 94 -11.08 1.43 3.36
C TYR A 94 -9.90 1.64 4.34
N CYS A 95 -9.46 2.88 4.56
CA CYS A 95 -8.44 3.23 5.54
C CYS A 95 -9.00 4.23 6.56
N PRO A 96 -9.88 3.79 7.47
CA PRO A 96 -10.40 4.68 8.50
C PRO A 96 -9.27 5.09 9.45
N MET A 97 -9.26 6.36 9.89
CA MET A 97 -8.24 6.89 10.80
C MET A 97 -8.10 6.08 12.10
N SER A 98 -9.16 5.40 12.54
CA SER A 98 -9.13 4.52 13.71
C SER A 98 -8.26 3.27 13.49
N GLU A 99 -8.18 2.75 12.26
CA GLU A 99 -7.27 1.65 11.93
C GLU A 99 -5.83 2.12 11.82
N VAL A 100 -5.59 3.28 11.20
CA VAL A 100 -4.24 3.88 11.15
C VAL A 100 -3.68 4.07 12.56
N LYS A 101 -4.48 4.64 13.47
CA LYS A 101 -4.08 4.79 14.88
C LYS A 101 -3.77 3.46 15.57
N LYS A 102 -4.48 2.39 15.24
CA LYS A 102 -4.15 1.05 15.77
C LYS A 102 -2.80 0.57 15.26
N LEU A 103 -2.53 0.76 13.97
CA LEU A 103 -1.23 0.41 13.38
C LEU A 103 -0.09 1.24 13.97
N GLU A 104 -0.30 2.53 14.22
CA GLU A 104 0.67 3.39 14.92
C GLU A 104 0.95 2.87 16.33
N VAL A 105 -0.09 2.47 17.07
CA VAL A 105 0.05 1.87 18.41
C VAL A 105 0.77 0.53 18.35
N ASP A 106 0.46 -0.32 17.37
CA ASP A 106 1.13 -1.60 17.16
C ASP A 106 2.62 -1.39 16.86
N LEU A 107 2.94 -0.43 15.98
CA LEU A 107 4.31 -0.04 15.66
C LEU A 107 5.03 0.51 16.89
N TRP A 108 4.38 1.38 17.66
CA TRP A 108 4.94 1.95 18.88
C TRP A 108 5.26 0.89 19.96
N ASN A 109 4.51 -0.21 19.99
CA ASN A 109 4.69 -1.27 20.96
C ASN A 109 5.44 -2.50 20.42
N LEU A 110 5.81 -2.51 19.14
CA LEU A 110 6.52 -3.62 18.50
C LEU A 110 7.87 -3.90 19.18
N LYS A 111 8.11 -5.16 19.54
CA LYS A 111 9.36 -5.65 20.13
C LYS A 111 9.72 -7.00 19.54
N VAL A 112 11.01 -7.33 19.51
CA VAL A 112 11.49 -8.67 19.13
C VAL A 112 10.87 -9.71 20.08
N LYS A 113 10.28 -10.77 19.52
CA LYS A 113 9.79 -11.92 20.28
C LYS A 113 10.82 -13.04 20.22
N GLY A 114 11.38 -13.42 21.38
CA GLY A 114 12.45 -14.41 21.44
C GLY A 114 13.72 -13.91 20.74
N THR A 115 14.21 -14.68 19.76
CA THR A 115 15.43 -14.38 18.99
C THR A 115 15.16 -14.02 17.52
N ASP A 116 13.89 -13.96 17.11
CA ASP A 116 13.53 -13.75 15.71
C ASP A 116 13.53 -12.26 15.35
N ILE A 117 14.72 -11.75 15.03
CA ILE A 117 14.93 -10.38 14.58
C ILE A 117 14.34 -10.19 13.18
N ASN A 118 14.41 -11.19 12.31
CA ASN A 118 13.97 -11.05 10.92
C ASN A 118 12.47 -10.77 10.83
N SER A 119 11.65 -11.52 11.57
CA SER A 119 10.20 -11.26 11.64
C SER A 119 9.89 -9.89 12.24
N TYR A 120 10.67 -9.44 13.23
CA TYR A 120 10.55 -8.09 13.77
C TYR A 120 10.87 -7.03 12.72
N THR A 121 11.98 -7.17 11.99
CA THR A 121 12.40 -6.22 10.94
C THR A 121 11.37 -6.11 9.83
N LEU A 122 10.91 -7.25 9.30
CA LEU A 122 9.88 -7.28 8.26
C LEU A 122 8.60 -6.59 8.76
N ARG A 123 8.14 -6.92 9.96
CA ARG A 123 6.92 -6.33 10.51
C ARG A 123 7.06 -4.83 10.79
N PHE A 124 8.23 -4.39 11.23
CA PHE A 124 8.51 -2.97 11.47
C PHE A 124 8.46 -2.20 10.16
N GLN A 125 9.12 -2.69 9.11
CA GLN A 125 9.14 -2.06 7.78
C GLN A 125 7.73 -1.96 7.19
N GLU A 126 6.94 -3.03 7.28
CA GLU A 126 5.53 -3.02 6.85
C GLU A 126 4.73 -1.92 7.57
N LEU A 127 4.80 -1.88 8.90
CA LEU A 127 4.02 -0.93 9.69
C LEU A 127 4.49 0.52 9.50
N SER A 128 5.80 0.74 9.38
CA SER A 128 6.37 2.07 9.19
C SER A 128 5.96 2.69 7.84
N LEU A 129 5.98 1.89 6.78
CA LEU A 129 5.53 2.32 5.45
C LEU A 129 4.06 2.79 5.48
N LEU A 130 3.21 2.09 6.23
CA LEU A 130 1.79 2.42 6.38
C LEU A 130 1.57 3.64 7.28
N CYS A 131 2.45 3.83 8.25
CA CYS A 131 2.41 4.92 9.22
C CYS A 131 3.40 6.02 8.86
N GLY A 132 3.63 6.31 7.58
CA GLY A 132 4.69 7.24 7.13
C GLY A 132 4.57 8.70 7.61
N ARG A 133 3.53 9.04 8.38
CA ARG A 133 3.39 10.35 9.07
C ARG A 133 3.74 10.29 10.56
N MET A 134 4.03 9.10 11.08
CA MET A 134 4.30 8.86 12.49
C MET A 134 5.69 9.35 12.91
N PHE A 135 6.65 9.30 11.99
CA PHE A 135 8.02 9.75 12.22
C PHE A 135 8.27 11.04 11.41
N PRO A 136 8.52 12.18 12.09
CA PRO A 136 8.90 13.43 11.43
C PRO A 136 10.22 13.32 10.68
N GLU A 137 11.19 12.59 11.23
CA GLU A 137 12.53 12.38 10.65
C GLU A 137 12.91 10.90 10.57
N GLU A 138 13.82 10.55 9.65
CA GLU A 138 14.34 9.18 9.51
C GLU A 138 15.05 8.70 10.79
N SER A 139 15.71 9.62 11.51
CA SER A 139 16.32 9.36 12.82
C SER A 139 15.30 8.84 13.85
N ASP A 140 14.09 9.42 13.90
CA ASP A 140 13.05 9.00 14.84
C ASP A 140 12.59 7.57 14.56
N GLU A 141 12.49 7.21 13.27
CA GLU A 141 12.16 5.86 12.83
C GLU A 141 13.24 4.85 13.23
N ILE A 142 14.52 5.19 13.01
CA ILE A 142 15.67 4.36 13.39
C ILE A 142 15.72 4.17 14.90
N GLU A 143 15.56 5.24 15.69
CA GLU A 143 15.52 5.17 17.15
C GLU A 143 14.39 4.26 17.62
N ARG A 144 13.21 4.39 17.01
CA ARG A 144 12.08 3.52 17.32
C ARG A 144 12.39 2.07 16.99
N TYR A 145 13.01 1.78 15.85
CA TYR A 145 13.45 0.43 15.49
C TYR A 145 14.43 -0.16 16.51
N VAL A 146 15.45 0.60 16.90
CA VAL A 146 16.46 0.18 17.89
C VAL A 146 15.83 -0.02 19.28
N GLY A 147 14.85 0.79 19.65
CA GLY A 147 14.11 0.69 20.91
C GLY A 147 13.29 -0.61 21.07
N GLY A 148 12.95 -1.29 19.97
CA GLY A 148 12.28 -2.60 19.99
C GLY A 148 13.23 -3.81 20.10
N LEU A 149 14.54 -3.60 19.96
CA LEU A 149 15.55 -4.66 20.05
C LEU A 149 15.85 -5.06 21.50
N PRO A 150 16.24 -6.33 21.76
CA PRO A 150 16.74 -6.76 23.07
C PRO A 150 17.97 -5.96 23.51
N GLU A 151 18.11 -5.75 24.81
CA GLU A 151 19.19 -4.94 25.41
C GLU A 151 20.60 -5.39 24.99
N MET A 152 20.80 -6.71 24.92
CA MET A 152 22.04 -7.35 24.46
C MET A 152 22.46 -6.96 23.03
N ILE A 153 21.52 -6.58 22.16
CA ILE A 153 21.79 -6.13 20.79
C ILE A 153 21.90 -4.60 20.74
N ARG A 154 21.04 -3.91 21.49
CA ARG A 154 20.98 -2.45 21.55
C ARG A 154 22.33 -1.83 21.93
N GLY A 155 23.01 -2.41 22.93
CA GLY A 155 24.33 -1.95 23.36
C GLY A 155 25.40 -1.98 22.26
N ASN A 156 25.32 -2.90 21.30
CA ASN A 156 26.28 -2.99 20.20
C ASN A 156 25.98 -2.03 19.04
N VAL A 157 24.72 -1.62 18.87
CA VAL A 157 24.30 -0.69 17.81
C VAL A 157 24.62 0.75 18.23
N ILE A 158 24.36 1.14 19.48
CA ILE A 158 24.64 2.48 19.99
C ILE A 158 26.14 2.83 19.91
N VAL A 159 27.02 1.86 20.19
CA VAL A 159 28.49 2.03 20.12
C VAL A 159 29.01 2.35 18.70
N ARG A 160 28.20 2.14 17.64
CA ARG A 160 28.61 2.41 16.25
C ARG A 160 28.15 3.77 15.71
N TYR A 161 27.33 4.51 16.44
CA TYR A 161 26.78 5.82 16.04
C TYR A 161 27.18 6.97 16.98
N THR A 162 28.15 6.75 17.87
CA THR A 162 28.86 7.77 18.68
C THR A 162 30.34 7.75 18.36
#